data_AF-A0A2V9WCF8-F1
#
_entry.id   AF-A0A2V9WCF8-F1
#
_cell.length_a   1.000
_cell.length_b   1.000
_cell.length_c   1.000
_cell.angle_alpha   90.00
_cell.angle_beta   90.00
_cell.angle_gamma   90.00
#
_symmetry.space_group_name_H-M   'P 1'
#
loop_
_entity.id
_entity.type
_entity.pdbx_description
1 polymer ?
#
loop_
_entity_poly.entity_id
_entity_poly.type
_entity_poly.pdbx_seq_one_letter_code
_entity_poly.pdbx_strand_id
1 'polypeptide(L)'
;MDFDEIIGIHSKWKRKLRQTLAKHDHSLRPSDILTDHKCVLGQWIYSEGTRHSALPEYTKLKYEHAHFHTVAAELVTRANLGESIDAELEPCCNSGFSAASAAIVMALM
;
A
#
# COMPACT_ATOMS: atom_id res chain seq x y z
N MET A 1 5.40 -17.50 -4.70
CA MET A 1 4.97 -16.70 -3.54
C MET A 1 3.68 -17.31 -3.03
N ASP A 2 3.62 -17.66 -1.75
CA ASP A 2 2.36 -18.06 -1.10
C ASP A 2 1.65 -16.83 -0.51
N PHE A 3 0.39 -17.00 -0.08
CA PHE A 3 -0.43 -15.89 0.42
C PHE A 3 0.14 -15.27 1.71
N ASP A 4 0.69 -16.08 2.61
CA ASP A 4 1.30 -15.61 3.86
C ASP A 4 2.55 -14.76 3.59
N GLU A 5 3.34 -15.16 2.59
CA GLU A 5 4.50 -14.42 2.10
C GLU A 5 4.08 -13.05 1.54
N ILE A 6 2.99 -12.98 0.77
CA ILE A 6 2.44 -11.72 0.25
C ILE A 6 2.00 -10.79 1.39
N ILE A 7 1.24 -11.32 2.36
CA ILE A 7 0.75 -10.54 3.52
C ILE A 7 1.95 -10.01 4.32
N GLY A 8 2.97 -10.83 4.54
CA GLY A 8 4.19 -10.45 5.24
C GLY A 8 4.97 -9.36 4.50
N ILE A 9 5.11 -9.48 3.18
CA ILE A 9 5.78 -8.48 2.33
C ILE A 9 5.05 -7.14 2.39
N HIS A 10 3.72 -7.14 2.23
CA HIS A 10 2.94 -5.92 2.22
C HIS A 10 2.90 -5.26 3.60
N SER A 11 2.82 -6.06 4.67
CA SER A 11 2.91 -5.58 6.04
C SER A 11 4.27 -4.92 6.34
N LYS A 12 5.38 -5.48 5.81
CA LYS A 12 6.72 -4.87 5.89
C LYS A 12 6.77 -3.53 5.16
N TRP A 13 6.17 -3.44 3.97
CA TRP A 13 6.09 -2.18 3.20
C TRP A 13 5.36 -1.09 3.99
N LYS A 14 4.17 -1.40 4.53
CA LYS A 14 3.39 -0.47 5.36
C LYS A 14 4.17 0.01 6.58
N ARG A 15 4.86 -0.89 7.28
CA ARG A 15 5.70 -0.54 8.42
C ARG A 15 6.83 0.41 8.03
N LYS A 16 7.49 0.17 6.90
CA LYS A 16 8.55 1.05 6.40
C LYS A 16 8.02 2.45 6.07
N LEU A 17 6.84 2.54 5.43
CA LEU A 17 6.19 3.82 5.14
C LEU A 17 5.96 4.64 6.43
N ARG A 18 5.33 4.03 7.43
CA ARG A 18 5.08 4.66 8.74
C ARG A 18 6.37 5.15 9.41
N GLN A 19 7.40 4.31 9.42
CA GLN A 19 8.69 4.65 10.02
C GLN A 19 9.37 5.82 9.31
N THR A 20 9.27 5.91 7.99
CA THR A 20 9.84 7.03 7.25
C THR A 20 9.03 8.31 7.46
N LEU A 21 7.70 8.23 7.44
CA LEU A 21 6.84 9.40 7.69
C LEU A 21 7.06 9.99 9.09
N ALA A 22 7.25 9.14 10.11
CA ALA A 22 7.54 9.57 11.48
C ALA A 22 8.90 10.29 11.64
N LYS A 23 9.81 10.21 10.67
CA LYS A 23 11.06 10.96 10.69
C LYS A 23 10.90 12.42 10.26
N HIS A 24 9.78 12.76 9.60
CA HIS A 24 9.52 14.10 9.05
C HIS A 24 10.68 14.64 8.20
N ASP A 25 11.43 13.76 7.51
CA ASP A 25 12.63 14.13 6.74
C ASP A 25 12.33 14.46 5.27
N HIS A 26 11.05 14.41 4.88
CA HIS A 26 10.54 14.66 3.53
C HIS A 26 11.26 13.83 2.44
N SER A 27 11.85 12.69 2.82
CA SER A 27 12.62 11.83 1.92
C SER A 27 11.74 11.04 0.95
N LEU A 28 10.44 10.94 1.23
CA LEU A 28 9.48 10.25 0.38
C LEU A 28 8.92 11.18 -0.69
N ARG A 29 9.06 10.76 -1.95
CA ARG A 29 8.42 11.41 -3.09
C ARG A 29 7.04 10.77 -3.30
N PRO A 30 5.93 11.54 -3.28
CA PRO A 30 4.59 10.99 -3.53
C PRO A 30 4.50 10.21 -4.85
N SER A 31 5.20 10.64 -5.89
CA SER A 31 5.23 9.96 -7.19
C SER A 31 5.83 8.55 -7.15
N ASP A 32 6.83 8.31 -6.29
CA ASP A 32 7.37 6.95 -6.10
C ASP A 32 6.39 6.06 -5.35
N ILE A 33 5.64 6.63 -4.41
CA ILE A 33 4.65 5.92 -3.61
C ILE A 33 3.40 5.61 -4.43
N LEU A 34 3.00 6.51 -5.34
CA LEU A 34 1.91 6.29 -6.28
C LEU A 34 2.22 5.19 -7.30
N THR A 35 3.51 4.94 -7.56
CA THR A 35 3.94 3.90 -8.49
C THR A 35 3.78 2.51 -7.87
N ASP A 36 2.61 1.91 -8.04
CA ASP A 36 2.22 0.66 -7.40
C ASP A 36 3.10 -0.54 -7.83
N HIS A 37 3.47 -0.63 -9.10
CA HIS A 37 4.28 -1.75 -9.63
C HIS A 37 5.76 -1.80 -9.16
N LYS A 38 6.23 -0.82 -8.37
CA LYS A 38 7.61 -0.83 -7.82
C LYS A 38 7.73 -1.63 -6.53
N CYS A 39 6.65 -1.80 -5.76
CA CYS A 39 6.70 -2.60 -4.54
C CYS A 39 6.72 -4.10 -4.90
N VAL A 40 7.15 -4.97 -3.98
CA VAL A 40 7.30 -6.40 -4.27
C VAL A 40 5.98 -7.06 -4.68
N LEU A 41 4.86 -6.70 -4.04
CA LEU A 41 3.53 -7.18 -4.45
C LEU A 41 3.15 -6.65 -5.84
N GLY A 42 3.37 -5.36 -6.11
CA GLY A 42 3.18 -4.78 -7.42
C GLY A 42 4.00 -5.49 -8.49
N GLN A 43 5.29 -5.71 -8.26
CA GLN A 43 6.14 -6.46 -9.20
C GLN A 43 5.54 -7.83 -9.51
N TRP A 44 5.01 -8.56 -8.52
CA TRP A 44 4.33 -9.82 -8.75
C TRP A 44 3.02 -9.66 -9.54
N ILE A 45 2.15 -8.73 -9.16
CA ILE A 45 0.88 -8.43 -9.86
C ILE A 45 1.15 -8.16 -11.34
N TYR A 46 2.10 -7.28 -11.65
CA TYR A 46 2.37 -6.87 -13.02
C TYR A 46 3.29 -7.84 -13.80
N SER A 47 3.74 -8.95 -13.19
CA SER A 47 4.54 -9.99 -13.85
C SER A 47 3.88 -11.37 -13.76
N GLU A 48 4.38 -12.28 -12.93
CA GLU A 48 3.88 -13.67 -12.81
C GLU A 48 2.38 -13.72 -12.49
N GLY A 49 1.89 -12.78 -11.68
CA GLY A 49 0.48 -12.69 -11.28
C GLY A 49 -0.47 -12.52 -12.47
N THR A 50 -0.01 -11.97 -13.59
CA THR A 50 -0.83 -11.79 -14.81
C THR A 50 -1.40 -13.10 -15.35
N ARG A 51 -0.80 -14.25 -15.05
CA ARG A 51 -1.36 -15.57 -15.41
C ARG A 51 -2.74 -15.83 -14.79
N HIS A 52 -3.07 -15.11 -13.72
CA HIS A 52 -4.34 -15.20 -13.00
C HIS A 52 -5.32 -14.10 -13.44
N SER A 53 -5.04 -13.36 -14.52
CA SER A 53 -5.84 -12.19 -14.93
C SER A 53 -7.31 -12.49 -15.25
N ALA A 54 -7.65 -13.75 -15.53
CA ALA A 54 -9.03 -14.18 -15.74
C ALA A 54 -9.83 -14.33 -14.44
N LEU A 55 -9.15 -14.39 -13.29
CA LEU A 55 -9.79 -14.53 -11.98
C LEU A 55 -10.32 -13.17 -11.47
N PRO A 56 -11.59 -13.08 -11.05
CA PRO A 56 -12.14 -11.88 -10.43
C PRO A 56 -11.33 -11.40 -9.21
N GLU A 57 -10.81 -12.34 -8.42
CA GLU A 57 -10.00 -12.11 -7.22
C GLU A 57 -8.70 -11.39 -7.56
N TYR A 58 -8.04 -11.79 -8.65
CA TYR A 58 -6.83 -11.10 -9.12
C TYR A 58 -7.15 -9.67 -9.57
N THR A 59 -8.26 -9.46 -10.28
CA THR A 59 -8.69 -8.13 -10.72
C THR A 59 -8.97 -7.23 -9.51
N LYS A 60 -9.63 -7.79 -8.48
CA LYS A 60 -9.90 -7.11 -7.21
C LYS A 60 -8.60 -6.76 -6.49
N LEU A 61 -7.67 -7.71 -6.35
CA LEU A 61 -6.36 -7.49 -5.74
C LEU A 61 -5.59 -6.36 -6.43
N LYS A 62 -5.52 -6.38 -7.76
CA LYS A 62 -4.83 -5.34 -8.53
C LYS A 62 -5.46 -3.96 -8.30
N TYR A 63 -6.78 -3.88 -8.26
CA TYR A 63 -7.51 -2.65 -7.97
C TYR A 63 -7.22 -2.13 -6.55
N GLU A 64 -7.39 -2.97 -5.52
CA GLU A 64 -7.16 -2.58 -4.12
C GLU A 64 -5.70 -2.17 -3.87
N HIS A 65 -4.77 -2.85 -4.54
CA HIS A 65 -3.35 -2.51 -4.49
C HIS A 65 -3.06 -1.12 -5.07
N ALA A 66 -3.59 -0.81 -6.25
CA ALA A 66 -3.45 0.52 -6.84
C ALA A 66 -4.10 1.59 -5.97
N HIS A 67 -5.30 1.33 -5.43
CA HIS A 67 -6.01 2.24 -4.54
C HIS A 67 -5.20 2.55 -3.27
N PHE A 68 -4.62 1.53 -2.64
CA PHE A 68 -3.75 1.70 -1.48
C PHE A 68 -2.55 2.60 -1.77
N HIS A 69 -1.89 2.43 -2.93
CA HIS A 69 -0.76 3.26 -3.31
C HIS A 69 -1.16 4.73 -3.56
N THR A 70 -2.35 4.98 -4.10
CA THR A 70 -2.93 6.33 -4.20
C THR A 70 -3.13 6.97 -2.83
N VAL A 71 -3.80 6.27 -1.90
CA VAL A 71 -4.05 6.76 -0.54
C VAL A 71 -2.73 7.01 0.20
N ALA A 72 -1.75 6.12 0.04
CA ALA A 72 -0.41 6.29 0.62
C ALA A 72 0.33 7.50 0.05
N ALA A 73 0.21 7.77 -1.25
CA ALA A 73 0.83 8.93 -1.89
C ALA A 73 0.18 10.25 -1.44
N GLU A 74 -1.14 10.27 -1.23
CA GLU A 74 -1.86 11.41 -0.66
C GLU A 74 -1.40 11.69 0.77
N LEU A 75 -1.21 10.65 1.60
CA LEU A 75 -0.65 10.83 2.94
C LEU A 75 0.74 11.42 2.93
N VAL A 76 1.61 10.95 2.04
CA VAL A 76 2.97 11.49 1.89
C VAL A 76 2.91 12.95 1.43
N THR A 77 1.99 13.29 0.53
CA THR A 77 1.77 14.67 0.10
C THR A 77 1.37 15.57 1.27
N ARG A 78 0.37 15.15 2.06
CA ARG A 78 -0.08 15.89 3.26
C ARG A 78 1.05 16.04 4.29
N ALA A 79 1.79 14.97 4.57
CA ALA A 79 2.93 15.00 5.49
C ALA A 79 4.02 15.97 5.02
N ASN A 80 4.34 15.99 3.71
CA ASN A 80 5.32 16.90 3.13
C ASN A 80 4.86 18.38 3.16
N LEU A 81 3.55 18.64 3.25
CA LEU A 81 2.97 19.97 3.48
C LEU A 81 2.97 20.39 4.95
N GLY A 82 3.42 19.52 5.86
CA GLY A 82 3.45 19.76 7.30
C GLY A 82 2.13 19.47 8.02
N GLU A 83 1.17 18.83 7.36
CA GLU A 83 -0.07 18.40 8.01
C GLU A 83 0.21 17.19 8.93
N SER A 84 -0.46 17.14 10.09
CA SER A 84 -0.43 15.94 10.93
C SER A 84 -1.21 14.83 10.24
N ILE A 85 -0.57 13.68 10.09
CA ILE A 85 -1.14 12.46 9.51
C ILE A 85 -1.27 11.34 10.55
N ASP A 86 -1.11 11.65 11.84
CA ASP A 86 -1.02 10.65 12.90
C ASP A 86 -2.30 9.81 12.99
N ALA A 87 -3.47 10.47 12.91
CA ALA A 87 -4.77 9.81 12.90
C ALA A 87 -4.96 8.83 11.72
N GLU A 88 -4.28 9.08 10.61
CA GLU A 88 -4.37 8.23 9.42
C GLU A 88 -3.45 7.01 9.52
N LEU A 89 -2.35 7.14 10.25
CA LEU A 89 -1.37 6.08 10.46
C LEU A 89 -1.72 5.15 11.64
N GLU A 90 -2.58 5.60 12.55
CA GLU A 90 -3.08 4.82 13.68
C GLU A 90 -3.69 3.48 13.22
N PRO A 91 -3.19 2.32 13.69
CA PRO A 91 -3.65 1.01 13.24
C PRO A 91 -5.13 0.75 13.54
N CYS A 92 -5.64 1.29 14.65
CA CYS A 92 -7.00 1.03 15.13
C CYS A 92 -8.01 2.05 14.60
N CYS A 93 -7.57 3.09 13.90
CA CYS A 93 -8.46 4.08 13.32
C CYS A 93 -9.03 3.56 11.99
N ASN A 94 -10.32 3.82 11.75
CA ASN A 94 -10.97 3.58 10.46
C ASN A 94 -10.55 4.66 9.44
N SER A 95 -9.25 4.82 9.25
CA SER A 95 -8.66 5.77 8.31
C SER A 95 -8.72 5.22 6.89
N GLY A 96 -8.66 6.10 5.89
CA GLY A 96 -8.63 5.68 4.48
C GLY A 96 -7.44 4.75 4.21
N PHE A 97 -6.31 5.00 4.86
CA PHE A 97 -5.11 4.17 4.74
C PHE A 97 -5.23 2.82 5.42
N SER A 98 -5.82 2.75 6.62
CA SER A 98 -6.05 1.49 7.33
C SER A 98 -7.04 0.61 6.56
N ALA A 99 -8.14 1.20 6.07
CA ALA A 99 -9.13 0.52 5.24
C ALA A 99 -8.53 -0.01 3.94
N ALA A 100 -7.80 0.82 3.18
CA ALA A 100 -7.15 0.39 1.94
C ALA A 100 -6.10 -0.71 2.19
N SER A 101 -5.36 -0.63 3.29
CA SER A 101 -4.41 -1.68 3.68
C SER A 101 -5.10 -3.00 4.00
N ALA A 102 -6.26 -2.97 4.68
CA ALA A 102 -7.03 -4.17 5.00
C ALA A 102 -7.65 -4.81 3.76
N ALA A 103 -8.09 -3.99 2.79
CA ALA A 103 -8.70 -4.45 1.55
C ALA A 103 -7.76 -5.34 0.71
N ILE A 104 -6.45 -5.06 0.72
CA ILE A 104 -5.45 -5.92 0.05
C ILE A 104 -5.41 -7.32 0.69
N VAL A 105 -5.43 -7.39 2.03
CA VAL A 105 -5.40 -8.67 2.74
C VAL A 105 -6.69 -9.45 2.51
N MET A 106 -7.84 -8.76 2.50
CA MET A 106 -9.13 -9.38 2.18
C MET A 106 -9.21 -9.86 0.73
N ALA A 107 -8.54 -9.20 -0.21
CA ALA A 107 -8.49 -9.62 -1.61
C ALA A 107 -7.59 -10.85 -1.84
N LEU A 108 -6.86 -11.30 -0.82
CA LEU A 108 -5.97 -12.47 -0.84
C LEU A 108 -6.57 -13.69 -0.09
N MET A 109 -7.73 -13.53 0.56
CA MET A 109 -8.47 -14.57 1.27
C MET A 109 -9.67 -15.04 0.44
#